data_AF-A0A1C6QZT4-F1
#
_entry.id   AF-A0A1C6QZT4-F1
#
_cell.length_a   1.000
_cell.length_b   1.000
_cell.length_c   1.000
_cell.angle_alpha   90.00
_cell.angle_beta   90.00
_cell.angle_gamma   90.00
#
_symmetry.space_group_name_H-M   'P 1'
#
loop_
_entity.id
_entity.type
_entity.pdbx_description
1 polymer ?
#
loop_
_entity_poly.entity_id
_entity_poly.type
_entity_poly.pdbx_seq_one_letter_code
_entity_poly.pdbx_strand_id
1 'polypeptide(L)'
;MTCPVHLPTREELAAALSEAARDWLDLALAEAGGEAESEVGTAAGAGSGAESGAGAGPAAEGGAAVNGGSVSVSGAASAAVSGAAPVSGAAAVSGAGAAYRAGAVPGPGQSGGARGAARWESLFAQAGRRCGHEHADAVRVLLLRAAHAGPDTLTRLYGQGTAAERRAVLLALPALVPGPAALPLVRDALRTNDTRLVAAAVGPYAAVHLDAHAWRHAVLKCLFTGVPVTAVAALAERARGDTELARMLDDQARERTAAGRPVPDDLRYTLTLTAPRAATATGEES
;
A
#
# COMPACT_ATOMS: atom_id res chain seq x y z
N MET A 1 -5.60 22.92 3.12
CA MET A 1 -6.17 21.94 2.17
C MET A 1 -5.06 21.49 1.26
N THR A 2 -4.33 20.43 1.63
CA THR A 2 -3.38 19.80 0.72
C THR A 2 -4.14 18.70 0.02
N CYS A 3 -4.36 18.88 -1.27
CA CYS A 3 -5.12 17.99 -2.14
C CYS A 3 -4.57 16.55 -2.08
N PRO A 4 -5.39 15.53 -2.41
CA PRO A 4 -4.85 14.21 -2.74
C PRO A 4 -3.73 14.35 -3.75
N VAL A 5 -2.77 13.40 -3.76
CA VAL A 5 -1.65 13.37 -4.73
C VAL A 5 -2.25 13.47 -6.13
N HIS A 6 -2.31 14.68 -6.67
CA HIS A 6 -2.91 14.95 -7.96
C HIS A 6 -1.85 14.58 -8.98
N LEU A 7 -2.07 13.46 -9.67
CA LEU A 7 -1.24 13.10 -10.79
C LEU A 7 -1.63 14.03 -11.95
N PRO A 8 -0.69 14.82 -12.50
CA PRO A 8 -0.97 15.69 -13.61
C PRO A 8 -1.53 14.89 -14.79
N THR A 9 -2.45 15.50 -15.51
CA THR A 9 -2.95 14.99 -16.78
C THR A 9 -1.82 14.89 -17.81
N ARG A 10 -2.02 14.12 -18.88
CA ARG A 10 -1.03 14.02 -19.97
C ARG A 10 -0.73 15.39 -20.59
N GLU A 11 -1.74 16.25 -20.69
CA GLU A 11 -1.60 17.60 -21.24
C GLU A 11 -0.76 18.51 -20.34
N GLU A 12 -1.04 18.52 -19.03
CA GLU A 12 -0.23 19.27 -18.05
C GLU A 12 1.22 18.78 -18.02
N LEU A 13 1.41 17.46 -18.12
CA LEU A 13 2.73 16.86 -18.18
C LEU A 13 3.45 17.25 -19.48
N ALA A 14 2.78 17.27 -20.62
CA ALA A 14 3.36 17.72 -21.87
C ALA A 14 3.76 19.21 -21.81
N ALA A 15 2.96 20.06 -21.18
CA ALA A 15 3.30 21.47 -21.00
C ALA A 15 4.53 21.69 -20.10
N ALA A 16 4.76 20.81 -19.13
CA ALA A 16 5.86 20.92 -18.17
C ALA A 16 7.19 20.31 -18.67
N LEU A 17 7.13 19.32 -19.57
CA LEU A 17 8.30 18.60 -20.05
C LEU A 17 9.04 19.31 -21.19
N SER A 18 10.37 19.16 -21.20
CA SER A 18 11.19 19.53 -22.35
C SER A 18 10.79 18.72 -23.60
N GLU A 19 11.10 19.23 -24.78
CA GLU A 19 10.81 18.56 -26.05
C GLU A 19 11.40 17.15 -26.10
N ALA A 20 12.68 17.00 -25.75
CA ALA A 20 13.33 15.69 -25.67
C ALA A 20 12.67 14.72 -24.66
N ALA A 21 12.14 15.23 -23.55
CA ALA A 21 11.44 14.40 -22.56
C ALA A 21 10.04 14.00 -23.04
N ARG A 22 9.35 14.87 -23.79
CA ARG A 22 8.07 14.55 -24.44
C ARG A 22 8.23 13.49 -25.52
N ASP A 23 9.21 13.66 -26.42
CA ASP A 23 9.47 12.69 -27.48
C ASP A 23 9.81 11.31 -26.90
N TRP A 24 10.62 11.29 -25.83
CA TRP A 24 10.92 10.06 -25.12
C TRP A 24 9.67 9.44 -24.48
N LEU A 25 8.80 10.25 -23.86
CA LEU A 25 7.56 9.77 -23.25
C LEU A 25 6.61 9.17 -24.30
N ASP A 26 6.45 9.82 -25.45
CA ASP A 26 5.57 9.32 -26.51
C ASP A 26 6.05 7.98 -27.07
N LEU A 27 7.37 7.84 -27.30
CA LEU A 27 7.98 6.55 -27.67
C LEU A 27 7.75 5.48 -26.58
N ALA A 28 7.90 5.85 -25.31
CA ALA A 28 7.73 4.92 -24.21
C ALA A 28 6.28 4.46 -24.02
N LEU A 29 5.32 5.36 -24.26
CA LEU A 29 3.90 5.02 -24.22
C LEU A 29 3.50 4.13 -25.40
N ALA A 30 4.06 4.36 -26.59
CA ALA A 30 3.85 3.50 -27.75
C ALA A 30 4.39 2.08 -27.50
N GLU A 31 5.59 1.96 -26.92
CA GLU A 31 6.17 0.67 -26.53
C GLU A 31 5.30 -0.06 -25.50
N ALA A 32 4.85 0.65 -24.47
CA ALA A 32 4.00 0.09 -23.42
C ALA A 32 2.66 -0.42 -23.98
N GLY A 33 2.03 0.35 -24.89
CA GLY A 33 0.76 -0.04 -25.52
C GLY A 33 0.88 -1.24 -26.47
N GLY A 34 1.95 -1.33 -27.25
CA GLY A 34 2.15 -2.40 -28.23
C GLY A 34 2.33 -3.80 -27.61
N GLU A 35 2.87 -3.88 -26.40
CA GLU A 35 2.96 -5.16 -25.68
C GLU A 35 1.59 -5.66 -25.21
N ALA A 36 0.73 -4.76 -24.73
CA ALA A 36 -0.63 -5.13 -24.31
C ALA A 36 -1.44 -5.74 -25.47
N GLU A 37 -1.29 -5.21 -26.69
CA GLU A 37 -1.94 -5.76 -27.90
C GLU A 37 -1.35 -7.13 -28.31
N SER A 38 -0.05 -7.33 -28.10
CA SER A 38 0.64 -8.59 -28.46
C SER A 38 0.29 -9.76 -27.52
N GLU A 39 0.10 -9.50 -26.23
CA GLU A 39 -0.33 -10.53 -25.26
C GLU A 39 -1.77 -11.00 -25.50
N VAL A 40 -2.68 -10.09 -25.88
CA VAL A 40 -4.07 -10.42 -26.26
C VAL A 40 -4.12 -11.28 -27.53
N GLY A 41 -3.26 -11.01 -28.51
CA GLY A 41 -3.14 -11.82 -29.73
C GLY A 41 -2.63 -13.24 -29.50
N THR A 42 -1.81 -13.46 -28.47
CA THR A 42 -1.28 -14.78 -28.13
C THR A 42 -2.32 -15.65 -27.40
N ALA A 43 -3.17 -15.06 -26.56
CA ALA A 43 -4.26 -15.78 -25.88
C ALA A 43 -5.37 -16.25 -26.84
N ALA A 44 -5.61 -15.54 -27.95
CA ALA A 44 -6.61 -15.91 -28.96
C ALA A 44 -6.19 -17.11 -29.86
N GLY A 45 -4.93 -17.54 -29.82
CA GLY A 45 -4.40 -18.65 -30.63
C GLY A 45 -4.42 -20.02 -29.95
N ALA A 46 -4.70 -20.10 -28.65
CA ALA A 46 -4.72 -21.35 -27.88
C ALA A 46 -6.15 -21.89 -27.73
N GLY A 47 -6.73 -22.34 -28.84
CA GLY A 47 -8.10 -22.86 -28.85
C GLY A 47 -8.34 -23.89 -29.95
N SER A 48 -7.71 -25.07 -29.85
CA SER A 48 -8.21 -26.31 -30.48
C SER A 48 -7.37 -27.51 -30.01
N GLY A 49 -7.96 -28.38 -29.19
CA GLY A 49 -7.36 -29.64 -28.75
C GLY A 49 -8.25 -30.37 -27.76
N ALA A 50 -8.90 -31.44 -28.23
CA ALA A 50 -10.04 -32.14 -27.67
C ALA A 50 -9.78 -33.03 -26.43
N GLU A 51 -10.82 -33.09 -25.58
CA GLU A 51 -11.53 -34.23 -24.97
C GLU A 51 -10.84 -35.42 -24.25
N SER A 52 -11.56 -35.84 -23.19
CA SER A 52 -11.89 -37.21 -22.75
C SER A 52 -11.02 -37.92 -21.69
N GLY A 53 -11.67 -38.21 -20.55
CA GLY A 53 -11.24 -39.27 -19.61
C GLY A 53 -12.02 -39.27 -18.29
N ALA A 54 -13.11 -40.05 -18.22
CA ALA A 54 -13.91 -40.31 -17.02
C ALA A 54 -13.18 -41.21 -15.99
N GLY A 55 -13.55 -41.10 -14.71
CA GLY A 55 -13.16 -42.07 -13.67
C GLY A 55 -13.65 -41.69 -12.26
N ALA A 56 -14.44 -42.58 -11.66
CA ALA A 56 -15.23 -42.43 -10.44
C ALA A 56 -14.44 -42.37 -9.11
N GLY A 57 -15.11 -41.90 -8.03
CA GLY A 57 -14.65 -41.94 -6.62
C GLY A 57 -14.61 -43.37 -6.02
N PRO A 58 -14.40 -43.56 -4.70
CA PRO A 58 -15.21 -42.92 -3.65
C PRO A 58 -14.46 -42.49 -2.35
N ALA A 59 -15.28 -42.06 -1.39
CA ALA A 59 -15.03 -41.51 -0.07
C ALA A 59 -14.26 -42.40 0.94
N ALA A 60 -13.69 -41.74 1.97
CA ALA A 60 -13.56 -42.31 3.31
C ALA A 60 -13.50 -41.20 4.38
N GLU A 61 -14.28 -41.43 5.44
CA GLU A 61 -14.44 -40.65 6.66
C GLU A 61 -13.29 -40.86 7.67
N GLY A 62 -13.32 -40.03 8.73
CA GLY A 62 -12.60 -40.22 9.99
C GLY A 62 -11.54 -39.14 10.21
N GLY A 63 -11.41 -38.47 11.34
CA GLY A 63 -11.97 -38.62 12.68
C GLY A 63 -11.11 -37.77 13.60
N ALA A 64 -11.76 -37.23 14.63
CA ALA A 64 -11.27 -36.31 15.67
C ALA A 64 -9.80 -36.41 16.13
N ALA A 65 -9.22 -35.25 16.48
CA ALA A 65 -8.50 -35.10 17.74
C ALA A 65 -8.42 -33.61 18.15
N VAL A 66 -9.18 -33.29 19.19
CA VAL A 66 -8.98 -32.15 20.08
C VAL A 66 -7.61 -32.26 20.76
N ASN A 67 -6.90 -31.14 20.93
CA ASN A 67 -6.09 -30.96 22.12
C ASN A 67 -5.92 -29.48 22.46
N GLY A 68 -6.51 -29.12 23.59
CA GLY A 68 -6.29 -27.85 24.25
C GLY A 68 -4.91 -27.82 24.91
N GLY A 69 -4.30 -26.65 24.90
CA GLY A 69 -3.04 -26.37 25.59
C GLY A 69 -3.02 -24.91 26.01
N SER A 70 -3.82 -24.60 27.03
CA SER A 70 -3.71 -23.38 27.81
C SER A 70 -2.41 -23.42 28.61
N VAL A 71 -1.60 -22.36 28.49
CA VAL A 71 -0.65 -21.97 29.54
C VAL A 71 -0.67 -20.45 29.67
N SER A 72 -1.39 -20.00 30.69
CA SER A 72 -1.22 -18.67 31.29
C SER A 72 0.04 -18.66 32.15
N VAL A 73 0.84 -17.60 32.05
CA VAL A 73 1.70 -17.14 33.14
C VAL A 73 1.48 -15.64 33.34
N SER A 74 0.87 -15.31 34.48
CA SER A 74 0.79 -13.95 35.02
C SER A 74 2.06 -13.61 35.79
N GLY A 75 2.50 -12.36 35.65
CA GLY A 75 2.74 -11.46 36.78
C GLY A 75 4.08 -11.54 37.52
N ALA A 76 4.85 -10.44 37.44
CA ALA A 76 5.42 -9.68 38.56
C ALA A 76 6.35 -8.62 37.95
N ALA A 77 6.00 -7.33 38.00
CA ALA A 77 6.17 -6.39 39.11
C ALA A 77 7.54 -5.68 39.12
N SER A 78 7.44 -4.35 39.19
CA SER A 78 8.50 -3.34 39.17
C SER A 78 9.59 -3.50 40.23
N ALA A 79 10.78 -3.00 39.90
CA ALA A 79 11.66 -2.36 40.86
C ALA A 79 12.30 -1.13 40.22
N ALA A 80 12.10 0.02 40.86
CA ALA A 80 12.78 1.27 40.58
C ALA A 80 14.22 1.25 41.15
N VAL A 81 15.15 1.91 40.47
CA VAL A 81 16.34 2.48 41.09
C VAL A 81 16.64 3.83 40.45
N SER A 82 16.78 4.83 41.32
CA SER A 82 17.15 6.22 41.01
C SER A 82 18.64 6.36 40.68
N GLY A 83 18.94 7.28 39.75
CA GLY A 83 20.05 8.23 39.89
C GLY A 83 21.31 7.98 39.06
N ALA A 84 21.47 8.74 37.97
CA ALA A 84 22.70 9.47 37.61
C ALA A 84 22.52 10.22 36.27
N ALA A 85 22.88 11.51 36.23
CA ALA A 85 23.04 12.33 35.03
C ALA A 85 24.55 12.59 34.78
N PRO A 86 24.94 13.32 33.72
CA PRO A 86 24.98 12.90 32.33
C PRO A 86 26.45 12.76 31.83
N VAL A 87 26.66 11.98 30.77
CA VAL A 87 27.89 12.07 29.95
C VAL A 87 27.53 12.20 28.48
N SER A 88 28.01 13.29 27.87
CA SER A 88 28.05 13.47 26.42
C SER A 88 28.97 12.43 25.79
N GLY A 89 28.50 11.75 24.75
CA GLY A 89 29.32 10.87 23.93
C GLY A 89 28.50 10.27 22.80
N ALA A 90 28.66 10.84 21.60
CA ALA A 90 28.10 10.30 20.37
C ALA A 90 28.64 8.88 20.12
N ALA A 91 27.76 7.90 19.99
CA ALA A 91 28.09 6.59 19.45
C ALA A 91 26.87 6.01 18.71
N ALA A 92 27.05 5.76 17.42
CA ALA A 92 26.09 5.11 16.55
C ALA A 92 25.80 3.69 17.06
N VAL A 93 24.54 3.41 17.39
CA VAL A 93 24.08 2.05 17.67
C VAL A 93 23.53 1.43 16.39
N SER A 94 24.35 0.56 15.80
CA SER A 94 23.96 -0.38 14.77
C SER A 94 23.14 -1.50 15.42
N GLY A 95 21.83 -1.50 15.20
CA GLY A 95 20.92 -2.54 15.68
C GLY A 95 20.72 -3.62 14.62
N ALA A 96 21.35 -4.77 14.82
CA ALA A 96 21.15 -5.98 14.03
C ALA A 96 19.68 -6.44 14.10
N GLY A 97 18.97 -6.30 12.98
CA GLY A 97 17.66 -6.92 12.78
C GLY A 97 17.82 -8.41 12.51
N ALA A 98 17.33 -9.24 13.44
CA ALA A 98 17.25 -10.69 13.29
C ALA A 98 16.47 -11.06 12.02
N ALA A 99 17.11 -11.83 11.15
CA ALA A 99 16.51 -12.39 9.95
C ALA A 99 15.43 -13.41 10.34
N TYR A 100 14.16 -13.10 10.07
CA TYR A 100 13.10 -14.11 10.10
C TYR A 100 13.24 -14.98 8.85
N ARG A 101 13.73 -16.20 9.03
CA ARG A 101 13.76 -17.23 7.98
C ARG A 101 12.35 -17.81 7.86
N ALA A 102 11.59 -17.37 6.86
CA ALA A 102 10.36 -18.05 6.46
C ALA A 102 10.72 -19.45 5.92
N GLY A 103 10.05 -20.47 6.45
CA GLY A 103 10.23 -21.86 6.03
C GLY A 103 9.90 -22.04 4.55
N ALA A 104 10.88 -22.51 3.79
CA ALA A 104 10.72 -22.93 2.41
C ALA A 104 10.07 -24.31 2.35
N VAL A 105 8.97 -24.44 1.61
CA VAL A 105 8.50 -25.72 1.07
C VAL A 105 8.87 -25.73 -0.42
N PRO A 106 9.68 -26.68 -0.91
CA PRO A 106 9.97 -26.77 -2.34
C PRO A 106 8.90 -27.61 -3.04
N GLY A 107 8.14 -26.99 -3.94
CA GLY A 107 7.37 -27.68 -4.98
C GLY A 107 8.16 -27.70 -6.29
N PRO A 108 8.16 -28.82 -7.06
CA PRO A 108 8.99 -28.92 -8.24
C PRO A 108 8.30 -28.30 -9.47
N GLY A 109 9.11 -27.63 -10.30
CA GLY A 109 8.77 -27.29 -11.67
C GLY A 109 8.37 -25.85 -11.90
N GLN A 110 9.35 -25.01 -12.28
CA GLN A 110 9.19 -24.03 -13.36
C GLN A 110 10.57 -23.57 -13.85
N SER A 111 11.15 -24.38 -14.74
CA SER A 111 12.11 -23.89 -15.71
C SER A 111 11.34 -23.04 -16.72
N GLY A 112 11.52 -21.71 -16.71
CA GLY A 112 10.67 -20.86 -17.54
C GLY A 112 10.98 -19.36 -17.58
N GLY A 113 12.26 -18.95 -17.55
CA GLY A 113 12.68 -17.69 -18.15
C GLY A 113 12.80 -16.47 -17.24
N ALA A 114 14.03 -16.16 -16.84
CA ALA A 114 14.52 -14.78 -16.92
C ALA A 114 14.61 -14.36 -18.41
N ARG A 115 13.50 -14.38 -19.15
CA ARG A 115 13.38 -13.91 -20.53
C ARG A 115 12.82 -12.50 -20.47
N GLY A 116 13.70 -11.52 -20.71
CA GLY A 116 13.42 -10.13 -21.02
C GLY A 116 12.32 -9.51 -20.17
N ALA A 117 12.69 -8.75 -19.13
CA ALA A 117 11.79 -7.70 -18.67
C ALA A 117 11.30 -6.93 -19.91
N ALA A 118 9.99 -6.88 -20.09
CA ALA A 118 9.32 -6.15 -21.15
C ALA A 118 10.02 -4.82 -21.41
N ARG A 119 10.19 -4.44 -22.68
CA ARG A 119 11.07 -3.31 -23.04
C ARG A 119 10.59 -2.01 -22.39
N TRP A 120 9.28 -1.88 -22.13
CA TRP A 120 8.71 -0.77 -21.38
C TRP A 120 8.99 -0.81 -19.86
N GLU A 121 9.23 -1.96 -19.22
CA GLU A 121 9.61 -2.01 -17.79
C GLU A 121 10.96 -1.31 -17.55
N SER A 122 11.88 -1.43 -18.52
CA SER A 122 13.14 -0.66 -18.49
C SER A 122 12.89 0.84 -18.67
N LEU A 123 11.86 1.25 -19.42
CA LEU A 123 11.46 2.64 -19.59
C LEU A 123 10.80 3.20 -18.32
N PHE A 124 9.98 2.39 -17.64
CA PHE A 124 9.42 2.69 -16.33
C PHE A 124 10.52 3.03 -15.29
N ALA A 125 11.60 2.25 -15.25
CA ALA A 125 12.73 2.56 -14.38
C ALA A 125 13.47 3.85 -14.78
N GLN A 126 13.53 4.15 -16.08
CA GLN A 126 14.21 5.34 -16.63
C GLN A 126 13.46 6.66 -16.44
N ALA A 127 12.16 6.64 -16.14
CA ALA A 127 11.30 7.82 -16.08
C ALA A 127 11.93 9.02 -15.34
N GLY A 128 12.47 8.80 -14.13
CA GLY A 128 13.08 9.89 -13.36
C GLY A 128 14.34 10.49 -14.00
N ARG A 129 15.13 9.68 -14.73
CA ARG A 129 16.31 10.18 -15.45
C ARG A 129 15.95 10.95 -16.72
N ARG A 130 14.80 10.66 -17.31
CA ARG A 130 14.37 11.19 -18.62
C ARG A 130 13.44 12.39 -18.50
N CYS A 131 12.62 12.42 -17.46
CA CYS A 131 11.56 13.40 -17.28
C CYS A 131 11.71 14.23 -16.00
N GLY A 132 12.76 14.03 -15.20
CA GLY A 132 12.91 14.68 -13.90
C GLY A 132 12.20 13.93 -12.77
N HIS A 133 12.67 14.11 -11.54
CA HIS A 133 12.14 13.41 -10.36
C HIS A 133 10.73 13.87 -9.98
N GLU A 134 10.43 15.14 -10.24
CA GLU A 134 9.15 15.81 -10.03
C GLU A 134 8.03 15.24 -10.90
N HIS A 135 8.36 14.74 -12.09
CA HIS A 135 7.40 14.19 -13.05
C HIS A 135 7.41 12.65 -13.10
N ALA A 136 8.38 12.01 -12.45
CA ALA A 136 8.64 10.59 -12.58
C ALA A 136 7.45 9.71 -12.18
N ASP A 137 6.70 10.07 -11.13
CA ASP A 137 5.53 9.30 -10.71
C ASP A 137 4.42 9.35 -11.75
N ALA A 138 4.11 10.54 -12.28
CA ALA A 138 3.08 10.72 -13.30
C ALA A 138 3.41 9.93 -14.57
N VAL A 139 4.65 10.04 -15.04
CA VAL A 139 5.16 9.28 -16.19
C VAL A 139 5.03 7.78 -15.96
N ARG A 140 5.47 7.29 -14.80
CA ARG A 140 5.38 5.86 -14.46
C ARG A 140 3.94 5.37 -14.39
N VAL A 141 3.03 6.14 -13.81
CA VAL A 141 1.60 5.78 -13.77
C VAL A 141 1.01 5.75 -15.19
N LEU A 142 1.39 6.67 -16.07
CA LEU A 142 0.96 6.64 -17.47
C LEU A 142 1.50 5.40 -18.20
N LEU A 143 2.76 5.02 -17.99
CA LEU A 143 3.33 3.79 -18.57
C LEU A 143 2.61 2.54 -18.09
N LEU A 144 2.34 2.43 -16.78
CA LEU A 144 1.58 1.31 -16.21
C LEU A 144 0.16 1.20 -16.80
N ARG A 145 -0.47 2.36 -17.08
CA ARG A 145 -1.79 2.41 -17.74
C ARG A 145 -1.72 2.02 -19.20
N ALA A 146 -0.77 2.54 -19.96
CA ALA A 146 -0.58 2.18 -21.36
C ALA A 146 -0.31 0.68 -21.54
N ALA A 147 0.48 0.10 -20.64
CA ALA A 147 0.79 -1.34 -20.62
C ALA A 147 -0.35 -2.23 -20.08
N HIS A 148 -1.47 -1.65 -19.62
CA HIS A 148 -2.54 -2.40 -18.93
C HIS A 148 -2.00 -3.33 -17.83
N ALA A 149 -1.04 -2.84 -17.04
CA ALA A 149 -0.28 -3.66 -16.10
C ALA A 149 -1.21 -4.33 -15.07
N GLY A 150 -1.34 -5.65 -15.16
CA GLY A 150 -2.12 -6.47 -14.25
C GLY A 150 -1.44 -6.68 -12.88
N PRO A 151 -2.15 -7.29 -11.90
CA PRO A 151 -1.65 -7.50 -10.54
C PRO A 151 -0.29 -8.20 -10.45
N ASP A 152 -0.01 -9.16 -11.33
CA ASP A 152 1.26 -9.91 -11.32
C ASP A 152 2.44 -9.04 -11.75
N THR A 153 2.26 -8.25 -12.81
CA THR A 153 3.25 -7.27 -13.27
C THR A 153 3.47 -6.18 -12.22
N LEU A 154 2.40 -5.65 -11.62
CA LEU A 154 2.49 -4.67 -10.55
C LEU A 154 3.23 -5.23 -9.32
N THR A 155 2.96 -6.50 -8.96
CA THR A 155 3.63 -7.17 -7.85
C THR A 155 5.12 -7.36 -8.13
N ARG A 156 5.49 -7.79 -9.34
CA ARG A 156 6.88 -7.92 -9.77
C ARG A 156 7.61 -6.58 -9.71
N LEU A 157 7.06 -5.55 -10.36
CA LEU A 157 7.64 -4.20 -10.37
C LEU A 157 7.79 -3.61 -8.97
N TYR A 158 6.81 -3.83 -8.09
CA TYR A 158 6.89 -3.40 -6.70
C TYR A 158 7.98 -4.14 -5.92
N GLY A 159 8.08 -5.46 -6.08
CA GLY A 159 9.05 -6.29 -5.35
C GLY A 159 10.51 -5.99 -5.68
N GLN A 160 10.80 -5.63 -6.93
CA GLN A 160 12.16 -5.31 -7.40
C GLN A 160 12.47 -3.80 -7.44
N GLY A 161 11.45 -2.95 -7.27
CA GLY A 161 11.55 -1.52 -7.48
C GLY A 161 12.16 -0.75 -6.31
N THR A 162 12.77 0.38 -6.63
CA THR A 162 13.14 1.43 -5.67
C THR A 162 11.90 2.01 -4.98
N ALA A 163 12.10 2.76 -3.89
CA ALA A 163 10.99 3.42 -3.19
C ALA A 163 10.16 4.35 -4.10
N ALA A 164 10.78 5.01 -5.08
CA ALA A 164 10.06 5.85 -6.04
C ALA A 164 9.21 5.02 -7.02
N GLU A 165 9.73 3.89 -7.49
CA GLU A 165 9.01 2.98 -8.39
C GLU A 165 7.85 2.29 -7.67
N ARG A 166 8.08 1.81 -6.44
CA ARG A 166 7.04 1.26 -5.56
C ARG A 166 5.92 2.27 -5.31
N ARG A 167 6.28 3.54 -5.09
CA ARG A 167 5.30 4.63 -4.92
C ARG A 167 4.43 4.79 -6.16
N ALA A 168 5.02 4.82 -7.36
CA ALA A 168 4.26 4.91 -8.60
C ALA A 168 3.31 3.72 -8.81
N VAL A 169 3.73 2.50 -8.44
CA VAL A 169 2.84 1.33 -8.46
C VAL A 169 1.62 1.53 -7.55
N LEU A 170 1.83 1.99 -6.30
CA LEU A 170 0.73 2.25 -5.35
C LEU A 170 -0.24 3.32 -5.87
N LEU A 171 0.28 4.38 -6.48
CA LEU A 171 -0.52 5.46 -7.07
C LEU A 171 -1.34 5.01 -8.28
N ALA A 172 -0.90 3.98 -9.01
CA ALA A 172 -1.61 3.44 -10.17
C ALA A 172 -2.75 2.48 -9.80
N LEU A 173 -2.73 1.86 -8.61
CA LEU A 173 -3.67 0.81 -8.22
C LEU A 173 -5.16 1.17 -8.42
N PRO A 174 -5.65 2.36 -8.03
CA PRO A 174 -7.08 2.69 -8.19
C PRO A 174 -7.58 2.63 -9.63
N ALA A 175 -6.68 2.82 -10.61
CA ALA A 175 -7.03 2.83 -12.03
C ALA A 175 -6.85 1.48 -12.71
N LEU A 176 -6.03 0.58 -12.14
CA LEU A 176 -5.62 -0.67 -12.80
C LEU A 176 -6.19 -1.92 -12.15
N VAL A 177 -6.51 -1.87 -10.86
CA VAL A 177 -6.91 -3.06 -10.10
C VAL A 177 -8.26 -2.80 -9.45
N PRO A 178 -9.37 -3.35 -10.00
CA PRO A 178 -10.71 -3.11 -9.45
C PRO A 178 -11.02 -3.95 -8.20
N GLY A 179 -10.32 -5.07 -8.01
CA GLY A 179 -10.53 -6.01 -6.90
C GLY A 179 -9.40 -5.97 -5.87
N PRO A 180 -9.49 -6.75 -4.77
CA PRO A 180 -8.52 -6.71 -3.67
C PRO A 180 -7.15 -7.35 -3.99
N ALA A 181 -6.89 -7.76 -5.23
CA ALA A 181 -5.70 -8.54 -5.62
C ALA A 181 -4.37 -7.84 -5.28
N ALA A 182 -4.33 -6.50 -5.30
CA ALA A 182 -3.13 -5.72 -4.95
C ALA A 182 -3.07 -5.28 -3.47
N LEU A 183 -3.98 -5.76 -2.60
CA LEU A 183 -3.92 -5.48 -1.15
C LEU A 183 -2.60 -5.85 -0.47
N PRO A 184 -1.90 -6.95 -0.85
CA PRO A 184 -0.59 -7.25 -0.28
C PRO A 184 0.42 -6.11 -0.45
N LEU A 185 0.39 -5.37 -1.57
CA LEU A 185 1.30 -4.24 -1.83
C LEU A 185 1.03 -3.05 -0.90
N VAL A 186 -0.25 -2.75 -0.66
CA VAL A 186 -0.67 -1.73 0.32
C VAL A 186 -0.22 -2.12 1.73
N ARG A 187 -0.49 -3.38 2.12
CA ARG A 187 -0.12 -3.89 3.44
C ARG A 187 1.39 -3.92 3.65
N ASP A 188 2.18 -4.18 2.62
CA ASP A 188 3.64 -4.09 2.70
C ASP A 188 4.10 -2.63 2.87
N ALA A 189 3.58 -1.71 2.05
CA ALA A 189 3.91 -0.29 2.15
C ALA A 189 3.63 0.27 3.56
N LEU A 190 2.52 -0.12 4.18
CA LEU A 190 2.13 0.30 5.54
C LEU A 190 3.03 -0.27 6.64
N ARG A 191 3.76 -1.36 6.38
CA ARG A 191 4.77 -1.90 7.31
C ARG A 191 6.08 -1.13 7.27
N THR A 192 6.33 -0.36 6.22
CA THR A 192 7.53 0.48 6.10
C THR A 192 7.44 1.75 6.97
N ASN A 193 8.55 2.46 7.11
CA ASN A 193 8.59 3.82 7.69
C ASN A 193 8.88 4.89 6.61
N ASP A 194 8.89 4.55 5.31
CA ASP A 194 9.02 5.55 4.25
C ASP A 194 7.68 6.29 4.13
N THR A 195 7.65 7.53 4.60
CA THR A 195 6.45 8.38 4.64
C THR A 195 5.83 8.59 3.26
N ARG A 196 6.63 8.53 2.18
CA ARG A 196 6.13 8.67 0.80
C ARG A 196 5.41 7.42 0.33
N LEU A 197 5.86 6.24 0.76
CA LEU A 197 5.16 4.98 0.51
C LEU A 197 3.89 4.87 1.35
N VAL A 198 3.96 5.25 2.63
CA VAL A 198 2.78 5.27 3.51
C VAL A 198 1.71 6.20 2.96
N ALA A 199 2.07 7.41 2.54
CA ALA A 199 1.14 8.37 1.95
C ALA A 199 0.46 7.84 0.68
N ALA A 200 1.21 7.19 -0.23
CA ALA A 200 0.62 6.57 -1.42
C ALA A 200 -0.26 5.36 -1.07
N ALA A 201 0.11 4.59 -0.05
CA ALA A 201 -0.62 3.39 0.36
C ALA A 201 -1.98 3.70 0.98
N VAL A 202 -2.17 4.85 1.63
CA VAL A 202 -3.46 5.26 2.22
C VAL A 202 -4.41 5.96 1.23
N GLY A 203 -4.09 5.92 -0.06
CA GLY A 203 -4.89 6.50 -1.15
C GLY A 203 -6.19 5.75 -1.47
N PRO A 204 -6.85 6.09 -2.60
CA PRO A 204 -8.20 5.62 -2.92
C PRO A 204 -8.37 4.09 -2.94
N TYR A 205 -7.36 3.35 -3.40
CA TYR A 205 -7.41 1.88 -3.43
C TYR A 205 -7.51 1.29 -2.01
N ALA A 206 -6.80 1.85 -1.03
CA ALA A 206 -6.91 1.43 0.36
C ALA A 206 -8.25 1.81 0.99
N ALA A 207 -8.82 2.97 0.63
CA ALA A 207 -10.14 3.38 1.11
C ALA A 207 -11.26 2.41 0.70
N VAL A 208 -11.12 1.77 -0.46
CA VAL A 208 -12.07 0.76 -0.97
C VAL A 208 -11.80 -0.62 -0.38
N HIS A 209 -10.54 -1.05 -0.34
CA HIS A 209 -10.21 -2.46 -0.10
C HIS A 209 -9.71 -2.80 1.32
N LEU A 210 -9.29 -1.82 2.13
CA LEU A 210 -8.94 -2.11 3.52
C LEU A 210 -10.19 -2.35 4.37
N ASP A 211 -10.18 -3.46 5.09
CA ASP A 211 -11.12 -3.69 6.19
C ASP A 211 -10.99 -2.61 7.26
N ALA A 212 -12.00 -2.49 8.11
CA ALA A 212 -12.09 -1.43 9.11
C ALA A 212 -10.89 -1.44 10.08
N HIS A 213 -10.43 -2.62 10.50
CA HIS A 213 -9.32 -2.75 11.43
C HIS A 213 -8.00 -2.28 10.80
N ALA A 214 -7.66 -2.80 9.62
CA ALA A 214 -6.45 -2.43 8.90
C ALA A 214 -6.44 -0.94 8.53
N TRP A 215 -7.59 -0.38 8.17
CA TRP A 215 -7.72 1.04 7.88
C TRP A 215 -7.46 1.93 9.11
N ARG A 216 -8.02 1.61 10.29
CA ARG A 216 -7.73 2.35 11.54
C ARG A 216 -6.24 2.34 11.88
N HIS A 217 -5.60 1.18 11.76
CA HIS A 217 -4.16 1.06 11.97
C HIS A 217 -3.34 1.86 10.95
N ALA A 218 -3.81 1.98 9.71
CA ALA A 218 -3.17 2.85 8.71
C ALA A 218 -3.28 4.34 9.08
N VAL A 219 -4.42 4.78 9.61
CA VAL A 219 -4.60 6.15 10.13
C VAL A 219 -3.64 6.42 11.30
N LEU A 220 -3.60 5.52 12.29
CA LEU A 220 -2.67 5.64 13.43
C LEU A 220 -1.21 5.63 12.98
N LYS A 221 -0.86 4.80 11.99
CA LYS A 221 0.47 4.79 11.39
C LYS A 221 0.81 6.16 10.81
N CYS A 222 -0.10 6.79 10.07
CA CYS A 222 0.12 8.13 9.51
C CYS A 222 0.44 9.15 10.62
N LEU A 223 -0.38 9.19 11.67
CA LEU A 223 -0.18 10.06 12.83
C LEU A 223 1.15 9.81 13.54
N PHE A 224 1.56 8.54 13.64
CA PHE A 224 2.82 8.16 14.26
C PHE A 224 4.03 8.56 13.41
N THR A 225 3.98 8.37 12.09
CA THR A 225 5.09 8.66 11.18
C THR A 225 5.10 10.10 10.64
N GLY A 226 4.12 10.93 11.03
CA GLY A 226 4.00 12.31 10.54
C GLY A 226 3.55 12.42 9.07
N VAL A 227 2.85 11.42 8.55
CA VAL A 227 2.19 11.53 7.24
C VAL A 227 0.90 12.34 7.45
N PRO A 228 0.67 13.42 6.67
CA PRO A 228 -0.54 14.21 6.81
C PRO A 228 -1.79 13.36 6.65
N VAL A 229 -2.75 13.48 7.58
CA VAL A 229 -3.99 12.69 7.51
C VAL A 229 -4.84 13.04 6.28
N THR A 230 -4.61 14.20 5.66
CA THR A 230 -5.20 14.57 4.37
C THR A 230 -4.81 13.64 3.21
N ALA A 231 -3.74 12.84 3.36
CA ALA A 231 -3.38 11.81 2.39
C ALA A 231 -4.33 10.59 2.44
N VAL A 232 -5.00 10.37 3.58
CA VAL A 232 -5.92 9.24 3.75
C VAL A 232 -7.19 9.50 2.94
N ALA A 233 -7.39 8.72 1.88
CA ALA A 233 -8.57 8.85 1.05
C ALA A 233 -9.84 8.46 1.82
N ALA A 234 -10.91 9.20 1.58
CA ALA A 234 -12.21 9.05 2.24
C ALA A 234 -12.14 9.09 3.79
N LEU A 235 -11.20 9.86 4.36
CA LEU A 235 -11.00 9.94 5.82
C LEU A 235 -12.28 10.38 6.54
N ALA A 236 -12.90 11.48 6.09
CA ALA A 236 -14.08 12.02 6.74
C ALA A 236 -15.28 11.08 6.66
N GLU A 237 -15.46 10.42 5.52
CA GLU A 237 -16.54 9.46 5.29
C GLU A 237 -16.37 8.22 6.15
N ARG A 238 -15.15 7.66 6.21
CA ARG A 238 -14.85 6.42 6.94
C ARG A 238 -14.71 6.62 8.44
N ALA A 239 -14.21 7.78 8.89
CA ALA A 239 -14.05 8.07 10.32
C ALA A 239 -15.38 8.34 11.01
N ARG A 240 -16.39 8.85 10.28
CA ARG A 240 -17.67 9.29 10.85
C ARG A 240 -18.36 8.19 11.65
N GLY A 241 -18.55 8.44 12.94
CA GLY A 241 -19.19 7.50 13.86
C GLY A 241 -18.33 6.29 14.23
N ASP A 242 -17.05 6.27 13.86
CA ASP A 242 -16.13 5.19 14.23
C ASP A 242 -15.65 5.35 15.68
N THR A 243 -16.38 4.71 16.59
CA THR A 243 -16.12 4.77 18.04
C THR A 243 -14.81 4.10 18.45
N GLU A 244 -14.37 3.07 17.70
CA GLU A 244 -13.11 2.40 17.99
C GLU A 244 -11.92 3.28 17.58
N LEU A 245 -12.01 3.94 16.41
CA LEU A 245 -11.01 4.92 16.02
C LEU A 245 -10.95 6.07 17.04
N ALA A 246 -12.10 6.60 17.47
CA ALA A 246 -12.15 7.65 18.48
C ALA A 246 -11.42 7.24 19.78
N ARG A 247 -11.72 6.04 20.28
CA ARG A 247 -11.07 5.47 21.47
C ARG A 247 -9.55 5.35 21.30
N MET A 248 -9.09 4.81 20.17
CA MET A 248 -7.66 4.67 19.88
C MET A 248 -6.93 6.02 19.81
N LEU A 249 -7.55 7.03 19.21
CA LEU A 249 -7.00 8.38 19.11
C LEU A 249 -6.93 9.09 20.47
N ASP A 250 -7.96 8.92 21.29
CA ASP A 250 -7.98 9.41 22.68
C ASP A 250 -6.86 8.80 23.51
N ASP A 251 -6.67 7.48 23.41
CA ASP A 251 -5.59 6.78 24.12
C ASP A 251 -4.22 7.30 23.66
N GLN A 252 -4.03 7.49 22.35
CA GLN A 252 -2.80 8.08 21.81
C GLN A 252 -2.59 9.53 22.31
N ALA A 253 -3.65 10.35 22.40
CA ALA A 253 -3.56 11.70 22.92
C ALA A 253 -3.16 11.71 24.41
N ARG A 254 -3.78 10.86 25.23
CA ARG A 254 -3.46 10.69 26.66
C ARG A 254 -2.01 10.26 26.86
N GLU A 255 -1.56 9.24 26.12
CA GLU A 255 -0.19 8.74 26.17
C GLU A 255 0.83 9.83 25.83
N ARG A 256 0.55 10.67 24.82
CA ARG A 256 1.42 11.79 24.47
C ARG A 256 1.47 12.86 25.56
N THR A 257 0.31 13.26 26.09
CA THR A 257 0.23 14.25 27.17
C THR A 257 0.91 13.75 28.44
N ALA A 258 0.73 12.49 28.82
CA ALA A 258 1.41 11.88 29.96
C ALA A 258 2.94 11.88 29.80
N ALA A 259 3.42 11.72 28.57
CA ALA A 259 4.84 11.83 28.22
C ALA A 259 5.34 13.28 28.06
N GLY A 260 4.53 14.30 28.36
CA GLY A 260 4.89 15.71 28.20
C GLY A 260 5.05 16.15 26.73
N ARG A 261 4.52 15.39 25.78
CA ARG A 261 4.60 15.69 24.34
C ARG A 261 3.31 16.34 23.84
N PRO A 262 3.38 17.35 22.96
CA PRO A 262 2.18 17.96 22.41
C PRO A 262 1.38 16.98 21.54
N VAL A 263 0.06 17.11 21.57
CA VAL A 263 -0.87 16.37 20.71
C VAL A 263 -0.91 17.02 19.31
N PRO A 264 -0.65 16.29 18.22
CA PRO A 264 -0.67 16.84 16.86
C PRO A 264 -2.06 17.33 16.43
N ASP A 265 -2.11 18.38 15.60
CA ASP A 265 -3.38 18.91 15.08
C ASP A 265 -4.13 17.91 14.20
N ASP A 266 -3.40 17.13 13.40
CA ASP A 266 -3.97 16.03 12.60
C ASP A 266 -4.69 14.99 13.46
N LEU A 267 -4.21 14.73 14.69
CA LEU A 267 -4.89 13.84 15.63
C LEU A 267 -6.21 14.46 16.08
N ARG A 268 -6.19 15.73 16.51
CA ARG A 268 -7.41 16.46 16.94
C ARG A 268 -8.43 16.57 15.82
N TYR A 269 -7.96 16.85 14.60
CA TYR A 269 -8.79 16.90 13.41
C TYR A 269 -9.45 15.55 13.14
N THR A 270 -8.69 14.47 13.14
CA THR A 270 -9.22 13.12 12.93
C THR A 270 -10.23 12.73 14.01
N LEU A 271 -9.94 13.04 15.28
CA LEU A 271 -10.88 12.80 16.38
C LEU A 271 -12.20 13.54 16.18
N THR A 272 -12.16 14.79 15.70
CA THR A 272 -13.36 15.57 15.37
C THR A 272 -14.20 14.88 14.28
N LEU A 273 -13.56 14.26 13.29
CA LEU A 273 -14.26 13.53 12.23
C LEU A 273 -14.97 12.26 12.73
N THR A 274 -14.58 11.71 13.88
CA THR A 274 -15.22 10.51 14.44
C THR A 274 -16.59 10.77 15.07
N ALA A 275 -16.94 12.04 15.33
CA ALA A 275 -18.23 12.39 15.90
C ALA A 275 -19.39 11.91 15.02
N PRO A 276 -20.46 11.34 15.60
CA PRO A 276 -21.67 11.04 14.85
C PRO A 276 -22.31 12.33 14.32
N ARG A 277 -22.97 12.26 13.16
CA ARG A 277 -23.73 13.41 12.63
C ARG A 277 -24.87 13.70 13.61
N ALA A 278 -24.95 14.93 14.11
CA ALA A 278 -26.13 15.37 14.86
C ALA A 278 -27.37 15.10 14.00
N ALA A 279 -28.33 14.35 14.56
CA ALA A 279 -29.60 14.15 13.90
C ALA A 279 -30.21 15.54 13.69
N THR A 280 -30.41 15.93 12.43
CA THR A 280 -31.25 17.08 12.12
C THR A 280 -32.62 16.76 12.69
N ALA A 281 -32.97 17.38 13.80
CA ALA A 281 -34.33 17.39 14.31
C ALA A 281 -35.19 18.06 13.23
N THR A 282 -35.75 17.25 12.33
CA THR A 282 -36.93 17.63 11.54
C THR A 282 -38.05 17.76 12.54
N GLY A 283 -38.18 18.97 13.10
CA GLY A 283 -39.37 19.40 13.78
C GLY A 283 -40.53 19.33 12.81
N GLU A 284 -41.48 18.46 13.14
CA GLU A 284 -42.86 18.54 12.71
C GLU A 284 -43.40 19.93 13.05
N GLU A 285 -43.90 20.67 12.05
CA GLU A 285 -44.93 21.67 12.29
C GLU A 285 -46.21 21.16 11.63
N SER A 286 -47.20 20.95 12.50
CA SER A 286 -48.57 20.49 12.25
C SER A 286 -49.42 21.53 11.52
#